data_AF-A0A0Q9SKE1-F1
#
_entry.id   AF-A0A0Q9SKE1-F1
#
_cell.length_a   1.000
_cell.length_b   1.000
_cell.length_c   1.000
_cell.angle_alpha   90.00
_cell.angle_beta   90.00
_cell.angle_gamma   90.00
#
_symmetry.space_group_name_H-M   'P 1'
#
loop_
_entity.id
_entity.type
_entity.pdbx_description
1 polymer ?
#
loop_
_entity_poly.entity_id
_entity_poly.type
_entity_poly.pdbx_seq_one_letter_code
_entity_poly.pdbx_strand_id
1 'polypeptide(L)' 'MLLGALGDGWTRGTYGSAGTGWKFTSGDKSVFYHPGGGVHEGSYYGFASGQTGRVKVVGSDNKPLPDDGATIIQN' A
#
# COMPACT_ATOMS: atom_id res chain seq x y z
N MET A 1 -14.06 6.04 6.88
CA MET A 1 -13.45 6.47 8.15
C MET A 1 -11.92 6.59 8.13
N LEU A 2 -11.21 6.55 6.99
CA LEU A 2 -9.74 6.68 6.98
C LEU A 2 -9.24 8.12 7.22
N LEU A 3 -9.92 9.13 6.68
CA LEU A 3 -9.44 10.53 6.73
C LEU A 3 -9.31 11.08 8.16
N GLY A 4 -10.20 10.69 9.07
CA GLY A 4 -10.14 11.14 10.47
C GLY A 4 -8.94 10.60 11.25
N ALA A 5 -8.39 9.45 10.86
CA ALA A 5 -7.20 8.88 11.49
C ALA A 5 -5.88 9.43 10.91
N LEU A 6 -5.91 9.93 9.67
CA LEU A 6 -4.73 10.46 9.00
C LEU A 6 -4.47 11.94 9.37
N GLY A 7 -5.52 12.69 9.69
CA GLY A 7 -5.44 14.12 9.96
C GLY A 7 -5.33 14.96 8.68
N ASP A 8 -4.98 16.24 8.84
CA ASP A 8 -4.90 17.19 7.73
C ASP A 8 -3.65 16.99 6.86
N GLY A 9 -3.70 17.51 5.63
CA GLY A 9 -2.56 17.51 4.71
C GLY A 9 -2.39 16.24 3.85
N TRP A 10 -3.32 15.29 3.94
CA TRP A 10 -3.30 14.10 3.11
C TRP A 10 -4.05 14.31 1.80
N THR A 11 -3.40 13.91 0.69
CA THR A 11 -4.00 13.93 -0.64
C THR A 11 -4.40 12.52 -1.05
N ARG A 12 -5.65 12.34 -1.51
CA ARG A 12 -6.12 11.05 -2.06
C ARG A 12 -5.82 10.96 -3.56
N GLY A 13 -5.41 9.78 -4.00
CA GLY A 13 -5.23 9.45 -5.41
C GLY A 13 -5.46 7.98 -5.72
N THR A 14 -5.26 7.60 -6.98
CA THR A 14 -5.29 6.21 -7.45
C THR A 14 -3.95 5.51 -7.21
N TYR A 15 -3.97 4.18 -7.12
CA TYR A 15 -2.79 3.33 -6.92
C TYR A 15 -2.80 2.10 -7.82
N GLY A 16 -1.61 1.59 -8.14
CA GLY A 16 -1.39 0.51 -9.12
C GLY A 16 -1.43 1.01 -10.57
N SER A 17 -0.80 0.27 -11.48
CA SER A 17 -0.75 0.61 -12.91
C SER A 17 -2.14 0.62 -13.57
N ALA A 18 -3.06 -0.21 -13.09
CA ALA A 18 -4.45 -0.24 -13.53
C ALA A 18 -5.31 0.90 -12.94
N GLY A 19 -4.78 1.67 -11.97
CA GLY A 19 -5.50 2.78 -11.33
C GLY A 19 -6.73 2.39 -10.51
N THR A 20 -6.95 1.10 -10.27
CA THR A 20 -8.10 0.56 -9.54
C THR A 20 -7.92 0.58 -8.03
N GLY A 21 -6.70 0.79 -7.54
CA GLY A 21 -6.41 0.99 -6.12
C GLY A 21 -6.51 2.43 -5.67
N TRP A 22 -6.27 2.66 -4.38
CA TRP A 22 -6.24 3.99 -3.79
C TRP A 22 -4.99 4.21 -2.97
N LYS A 23 -4.57 5.47 -2.85
CA LYS A 23 -3.52 5.90 -1.93
C LYS A 23 -3.86 7.24 -1.29
N PHE A 24 -3.34 7.45 -0.10
CA PHE A 24 -3.22 8.74 0.55
C PHE A 24 -1.72 9.07 0.67
N THR A 25 -1.33 10.30 0.39
CA THR A 25 0.06 10.76 0.49
C THR A 25 0.18 12.07 1.27
N SER A 26 1.24 12.19 2.06
CA SER A 26 1.63 13.41 2.78
C SER A 26 3.15 13.46 2.93
N GLY A 27 3.83 14.26 2.11
CA GLY A 27 5.29 14.31 2.03
C GLY A 27 5.92 12.94 1.71
N ASP A 28 6.75 12.44 2.62
CA ASP A 28 7.41 11.12 2.54
C ASP A 28 6.53 9.95 3.01
N LYS A 29 5.29 10.23 3.43
CA LYS A 29 4.35 9.24 3.98
C LYS A 29 3.29 8.83 2.96
N SER A 30 2.93 7.55 2.97
CA SER A 30 1.81 7.03 2.20
C SER A 30 1.07 5.90 2.91
N VAL A 31 -0.24 5.81 2.68
CA VAL A 31 -1.08 4.66 3.02
C VAL A 31 -1.83 4.27 1.76
N PHE A 32 -1.81 2.99 1.39
CA PHE A 32 -2.29 2.55 0.09
C PHE A 32 -2.98 1.19 0.15
N TYR A 33 -3.82 0.97 -0.86
CA TYR A 33 -4.45 -0.30 -1.16
C TYR A 33 -4.28 -0.62 -2.64
N HIS A 34 -3.87 -1.85 -2.91
CA HIS A 34 -3.81 -2.43 -4.25
C HIS A 34 -4.85 -3.56 -4.33
N PRO A 35 -5.88 -3.44 -5.18
CA PRO A 35 -6.74 -4.56 -5.49
C PRO A 35 -5.93 -5.63 -6.24
N GLY A 36 -6.25 -6.91 -6.03
CA GLY A 36 -5.49 -8.02 -6.62
C GLY A 36 -5.30 -7.90 -8.13
N GLY A 37 -4.28 -8.60 -8.62
CA GLY A 37 -3.80 -8.59 -10.00
C GLY A 37 -2.37 -8.06 -10.12
N GLY A 38 -1.91 -7.89 -11.35
CA GLY A 38 -0.53 -7.50 -11.63
C GLY A 38 0.49 -8.53 -11.14
N VAL A 39 1.71 -8.07 -10.86
CA VAL A 39 2.85 -8.95 -10.50
C VAL A 39 2.70 -9.65 -9.15
N HIS A 40 1.91 -9.09 -8.24
CA HIS A 40 1.68 -9.62 -6.90
C HIS A 40 0.49 -10.57 -6.83
N GLU A 41 -0.36 -10.63 -7.87
CA GLU A 41 -1.57 -11.46 -7.99
C GLU A 41 -2.65 -11.18 -6.93
N GLY A 42 -2.31 -11.15 -5.64
CA GLY A 42 -3.20 -10.87 -4.53
C GLY A 42 -3.36 -9.40 -4.17
N SER A 43 -4.41 -9.11 -3.40
CA SER A 43 -4.66 -7.76 -2.88
C SER A 43 -3.81 -7.47 -1.65
N TYR A 44 -3.48 -6.20 -1.41
CA TYR A 44 -2.74 -5.80 -0.22
C TYR A 44 -3.05 -4.38 0.24
N TYR A 45 -2.94 -4.17 1.53
CA TYR A 45 -2.83 -2.86 2.15
C TYR A 45 -1.37 -2.61 2.48
N GLY A 46 -0.97 -1.34 2.54
CA GLY A 46 0.36 -1.02 3.02
C GLY A 46 0.53 0.43 3.39
N PHE A 47 1.68 0.71 3.97
CA PHE A 47 2.13 2.06 4.25
C PHE A 47 3.61 2.19 3.96
N ALA A 48 4.06 3.41 3.74
CA ALA A 48 5.47 3.74 3.67
C ALA A 48 5.74 5.07 4.35
N SER A 49 6.90 5.17 5.01
CA SER A 49 7.45 6.43 5.51
C SER A 49 8.96 6.41 5.37
N GLY A 50 9.62 7.58 5.34
CA GLY A 50 11.07 7.65 5.34
C GLY A 50 11.70 7.02 6.59
N GLN A 51 10.99 7.00 7.72
CA GLN A 51 11.48 6.48 8.99
C GLN A 51 11.37 4.94 9.09
N THR A 52 10.31 4.35 8.55
CA THR A 52 10.00 2.91 8.74
C THR A 52 10.22 2.08 7.48
N GLY A 53 10.49 2.71 6.33
CA GLY A 53 10.43 2.03 5.04
C GLY A 53 9.00 1.63 4.69
N ARG A 54 8.87 0.64 3.79
CA ARG A 54 7.59 0.17 3.25
C ARG A 54 7.16 -1.12 3.94
N VAL A 55 5.89 -1.19 4.34
CA VAL A 55 5.27 -2.39 4.92
C VAL A 55 4.01 -2.72 4.13
N LYS A 56 3.78 -4.02 3.87
CA LYS A 56 2.56 -4.53 3.23
C LYS A 56 1.93 -5.61 4.09
N VAL A 57 0.60 -5.55 4.23
CA VAL A 57 -0.24 -6.63 4.72
C VAL A 57 -0.87 -7.31 3.52
N VAL A 58 -0.54 -8.57 3.30
CA VAL A 58 -0.90 -9.33 2.10
C VAL A 58 -1.77 -10.54 2.46
N GLY A 59 -2.68 -10.90 1.56
CA GLY A 59 -3.47 -12.14 1.68
C GLY A 59 -2.70 -13.38 1.24
N SER A 60 -3.34 -14.55 1.41
CA SER A 60 -2.81 -15.84 0.96
C SER A 60 -2.63 -15.97 -0.56
N ASP A 61 -3.30 -15.10 -1.32
CA ASP A 61 -3.24 -14.99 -2.77
C ASP A 61 -2.05 -14.15 -3.27
N ASN A 62 -1.26 -13.57 -2.37
CA ASN A 62 -0.08 -12.79 -2.76
C ASN A 62 1.06 -13.69 -3.23
N LYS A 63 1.54 -13.40 -4.44
CA LYS A 63 2.79 -13.91 -4.98
C LYS A 63 3.98 -13.09 -4.46
N PRO A 64 4.89 -13.69 -3.67
CA PRO A 64 6.10 -13.01 -3.23
C PRO A 64 7.00 -12.68 -4.42
N LEU A 65 7.60 -11.50 -4.42
CA LEU A 65 8.64 -11.12 -5.38
C LEU A 65 9.99 -11.06 -4.66
N PRO A 66 11.06 -11.67 -5.20
CA PRO A 66 12.37 -11.72 -4.54
C PRO A 66 12.95 -10.35 -4.17
N ASP A 67 12.65 -9.34 -4.98
CA ASP A 67 13.18 -7.97 -4.83
C ASP A 67 12.14 -6.99 -4.26
N ASP A 68 11.07 -7.48 -3.62
CA ASP A 68 10.14 -6.61 -2.91
C ASP A 68 10.79 -6.10 -1.62
N GLY A 69 11.32 -4.87 -1.67
CA GLY A 69 11.94 -4.21 -0.51
C GLY A 69 10.97 -3.81 0.61
N ALA A 70 9.74 -4.35 0.63
CA ALA A 70 8.79 -4.15 1.71
C ALA A 70 8.92 -5.23 2.78
N THR A 71 8.74 -4.85 4.05
CA THR A 71 8.43 -5.84 5.10
C THR A 71 7.01 -6.39 4.84
N ILE A 72 6.90 -7.71 4.73
CA ILE A 72 5.64 -8.40 4.44
C ILE A 72 5.04 -8.98 5.71
N ILE A 73 3.77 -8.70 5.95
CA ILE A 73 2.92 -9.31 6.99
C ILE A 73 1.87 -10.15 6.27
N GLN A 74 1.85 -11.45 6.53
CA GLN A 74 0.87 -12.36 5.96
C GLN A 74 -0.35 -12.47 6.89
N ASN A 75 -1.55 -12.29 6.34
CA ASN A 75 -2.83 -12.41 7.05
C ASN A 75 -3.50 -13.76 6.80
#